data_AF-A0A9W6BZI0-F1
#
_entry.id   AF-A0A9W6BZI0-F1
#
_cell.length_a   1.000
_cell.length_b   1.000
_cell.length_c   1.000
_cell.angle_alpha   90.00
_cell.angle_beta   90.00
_cell.angle_gamma   90.00
#
_symmetry.space_group_name_H-M   'P 1'
#
loop_
_entity.id
_entity.type
_entity.pdbx_description
1 polymer ?
#
loop_
_entity_poly.entity_id
_entity_poly.type
_entity_poly.pdbx_seq_one_letter_code
_entity_poly.pdbx_strand_id
1 'polypeptide(L)'
;MELMETSLERLLYNEYGKPLPVALVLHIGIQIARALSYLHPTILHRDLKPANVLISQPDSDKPVAKLAAPYMAPETFDALNRTVTDRSDIYSLGVILWEMLAGTRPWEGETMVRIAFSITIGCSSLPLDAIPPHRCPPKLRALIWSCWESDPARRPAAAEVVKALALIQEPPHYCVQQQNCLTHGWMDGPPPPPPPPLQCVLLIGQK
;
A
#
# COMPACT_ATOMS: atom_id res chain seq x y z
N MET A 1 -26.52 7.62 7.82
CA MET A 1 -25.09 7.28 8.02
C MET A 1 -24.93 5.82 7.66
N GLU A 2 -23.97 5.50 6.80
CA GLU A 2 -23.63 4.12 6.43
C GLU A 2 -22.93 3.45 7.62
N LEU A 3 -23.39 2.27 8.03
CA LEU A 3 -22.79 1.49 9.12
C LEU A 3 -21.44 0.95 8.67
N MET A 4 -20.38 1.25 9.43
CA MET A 4 -19.06 0.62 9.25
C MET A 4 -19.03 -0.62 10.14
N GLU A 5 -18.84 -1.78 9.53
CA GLU A 5 -19.00 -3.09 10.20
C GLU A 5 -17.77 -3.45 11.04
N THR A 6 -16.57 -3.01 10.63
CA THR A 6 -15.31 -3.34 11.31
C THR A 6 -14.23 -2.27 11.11
N SER A 7 -13.01 -2.53 11.60
CA SER A 7 -11.81 -1.72 11.38
C SER A 7 -10.69 -2.56 10.76
N LEU A 8 -9.73 -1.90 10.11
CA LEU A 8 -8.56 -2.56 9.55
C LEU A 8 -7.77 -3.30 10.63
N GLU A 9 -7.69 -2.77 11.86
CA GLU A 9 -7.06 -3.47 12.98
C GLU A 9 -7.70 -4.84 13.24
N ARG A 10 -9.04 -4.91 13.27
CA ARG A 10 -9.75 -6.18 13.47
C ARG A 10 -9.55 -7.15 12.32
N LEU A 11 -9.53 -6.65 11.08
CA LEU A 11 -9.23 -7.47 9.90
C LEU A 11 -7.82 -8.07 9.97
N LEU A 12 -6.84 -7.33 10.47
CA LEU A 12 -5.46 -7.81 10.57
C LEU A 12 -5.26 -8.80 11.72
N TYR A 13 -5.88 -8.58 12.89
CA TYR A 13 -5.49 -9.28 14.12
C TYR A 13 -6.50 -10.24 14.74
N ASN A 14 -7.80 -10.11 14.47
CA ASN A 14 -8.81 -10.89 15.21
C ASN A 14 -9.39 -12.08 14.43
N GLU A 15 -9.69 -11.93 13.14
CA GLU A 15 -10.44 -12.98 12.40
C GLU A 15 -9.67 -13.65 11.26
N TYR A 16 -8.60 -13.02 10.74
CA TYR A 16 -7.91 -13.55 9.56
C TYR A 16 -6.47 -13.98 9.80
N GLY A 17 -5.75 -13.45 10.80
CA GLY A 17 -4.40 -13.91 11.24
C GLY A 17 -3.36 -14.13 10.13
N LYS A 18 -3.65 -13.67 8.91
CA LYS A 18 -2.97 -13.97 7.66
C LYS A 18 -2.84 -12.63 6.94
N PRO A 19 -1.67 -12.35 6.35
CA PRO A 19 -1.47 -11.10 5.63
C PRO A 19 -2.48 -10.99 4.46
N LEU A 20 -3.13 -9.83 4.34
CA LEU A 20 -4.22 -9.58 3.38
C LEU A 20 -3.75 -9.79 1.94
N PRO A 21 -4.54 -10.31 0.99
CA PRO A 21 -4.12 -10.42 -0.41
C PRO A 21 -3.60 -9.10 -0.98
N VAL A 22 -2.56 -9.12 -1.83
CA VAL A 22 -1.93 -7.88 -2.36
C VAL A 22 -2.94 -6.99 -3.07
N ALA A 23 -3.89 -7.57 -3.81
CA ALA A 23 -4.97 -6.82 -4.46
C ALA A 23 -5.81 -6.02 -3.45
N LEU A 24 -6.10 -6.61 -2.29
CA LEU A 24 -6.85 -5.96 -1.22
C LEU A 24 -6.02 -4.86 -0.54
N VAL A 25 -4.73 -5.10 -0.33
CA VAL A 25 -3.79 -4.08 0.19
C VAL A 25 -3.76 -2.85 -0.72
N LEU A 26 -3.65 -3.04 -2.03
CA LEU A 26 -3.67 -1.96 -3.01
C LEU A 26 -5.02 -1.22 -3.00
N HIS A 27 -6.13 -1.96 -2.98
CA HIS A 27 -7.48 -1.41 -2.96
C HIS A 27 -7.75 -0.54 -1.70
N ILE A 28 -7.43 -1.05 -0.52
CA ILE A 28 -7.57 -0.31 0.75
C ILE A 28 -6.58 0.87 0.78
N GLY A 29 -5.32 0.65 0.37
CA GLY A 29 -4.29 1.68 0.32
C GLY A 29 -4.67 2.87 -0.55
N ILE A 30 -5.27 2.62 -1.72
CA ILE A 30 -5.76 3.68 -2.62
C ILE A 30 -6.88 4.48 -1.95
N GLN A 31 -7.81 3.83 -1.24
CA GLN A 31 -8.90 4.53 -0.55
C GLN A 31 -8.37 5.42 0.58
N ILE A 32 -7.42 4.93 1.38
CA ILE A 32 -6.76 5.73 2.43
C ILE A 32 -6.03 6.92 1.80
N ALA A 33 -5.21 6.68 0.77
CA ALA A 33 -4.45 7.73 0.11
C ALA A 33 -5.36 8.79 -0.54
N ARG A 34 -6.51 8.40 -1.10
CA ARG A 34 -7.53 9.33 -1.61
C ARG A 34 -8.15 10.17 -0.50
N ALA A 35 -8.47 9.56 0.64
CA ALA A 35 -8.99 10.28 1.79
C ALA A 35 -7.97 11.31 2.31
N LEU A 36 -6.70 10.93 2.44
CA LEU A 36 -5.62 11.87 2.81
C LEU A 36 -5.45 12.98 1.76
N SER A 37 -5.47 12.63 0.47
CA SER A 37 -5.37 13.61 -0.61
C SER A 37 -6.52 14.62 -0.62
N TYR A 38 -7.69 14.24 -0.09
CA TYR A 38 -8.83 15.14 0.07
C TYR A 38 -8.67 16.07 1.28
N LEU A 39 -8.04 15.59 2.37
CA LEU A 39 -7.82 16.36 3.59
C LEU A 39 -6.63 17.33 3.46
N HIS A 40 -5.55 16.88 2.84
CA HIS A 40 -4.30 17.62 2.73
C HIS A 40 -4.37 18.79 1.73
N PRO A 41 -3.59 19.87 1.96
CA PRO A 41 -2.68 20.08 3.08
C PRO A 41 -3.36 20.73 4.31
N THR A 42 -4.63 21.11 4.20
CA THR A 42 -5.31 21.95 5.19
C THR A 42 -5.70 21.19 6.45
N ILE A 43 -6.20 19.96 6.29
CA ILE A 43 -6.63 19.11 7.39
C ILE A 43 -5.65 17.95 7.50
N LEU A 44 -5.03 17.81 8.67
CA LEU A 44 -4.15 16.69 8.98
C LEU A 44 -4.95 15.64 9.76
N HIS A 45 -4.77 14.35 9.43
CA HIS A 45 -5.43 13.28 10.16
C HIS A 45 -4.81 13.09 11.56
N ARG A 46 -3.48 13.10 11.64
CA ARG A 46 -2.64 13.08 12.87
C ARG A 46 -2.66 11.81 13.72
N ASP A 47 -3.71 10.99 13.64
CA ASP A 47 -3.78 9.70 14.34
C ASP A 47 -4.05 8.56 13.35
N LEU A 48 -3.34 8.55 12.22
CA LEU A 48 -3.56 7.54 11.19
C LEU A 48 -2.95 6.19 11.64
N LYS A 49 -3.82 5.21 11.88
CA LYS A 49 -3.48 3.83 12.32
C LYS A 49 -4.60 2.86 11.92
N PRO A 50 -4.36 1.53 11.90
CA PRO A 50 -5.37 0.57 11.47
C PRO A 50 -6.71 0.64 12.22
N ALA A 51 -6.71 1.00 13.50
CA ALA A 51 -7.93 1.14 14.30
C ALA A 51 -8.83 2.30 13.80
N ASN A 52 -8.25 3.31 13.16
CA ASN A 52 -8.94 4.48 12.61
C ASN A 52 -9.24 4.34 11.10
N VAL A 53 -8.97 3.18 10.50
CA VAL A 53 -9.44 2.83 9.16
C VAL A 53 -10.65 1.93 9.31
N LEU A 54 -11.83 2.48 9.07
CA LEU A 54 -13.11 1.79 9.17
C LEU A 54 -13.42 1.09 7.87
N ILE A 55 -13.92 -0.14 7.95
CA ILE A 55 -14.22 -0.99 6.80
C ILE A 55 -15.72 -1.33 6.80
N SER A 56 -16.34 -1.15 5.64
CA SER A 56 -17.69 -1.65 5.33
C SER A 56 -17.60 -2.73 4.26
N GLN A 57 -18.51 -3.71 4.33
CA GLN A 57 -18.54 -4.88 3.47
C GLN A 57 -17.22 -5.66 3.48
N PRO A 58 -16.70 -6.07 4.67
CA PRO A 58 -15.38 -6.69 4.80
C PRO A 58 -15.23 -7.99 4.01
N ASP A 59 -16.32 -8.74 3.82
CA ASP A 59 -16.35 -10.00 3.06
C ASP A 59 -16.52 -9.80 1.54
N SER A 60 -16.68 -8.56 1.08
CA SER A 60 -16.81 -8.24 -0.35
C SER A 60 -15.45 -8.25 -1.04
N ASP A 61 -15.43 -8.54 -2.34
CA ASP A 61 -14.24 -8.35 -3.19
C ASP A 61 -13.80 -6.88 -3.28
N LYS A 62 -14.69 -5.95 -2.93
CA LYS A 62 -14.46 -4.50 -2.98
C LYS A 62 -14.91 -3.81 -1.70
N PRO A 63 -14.23 -4.06 -0.56
CA PRO A 63 -14.60 -3.41 0.68
C PRO A 63 -14.37 -1.91 0.61
N VAL A 64 -15.17 -1.14 1.34
CA VAL A 64 -15.06 0.31 1.40
C VAL A 64 -14.30 0.70 2.66
N ALA A 65 -13.20 1.43 2.50
CA ALA A 65 -12.38 1.93 3.60
C ALA A 65 -12.59 3.43 3.78
N LYS A 66 -12.86 3.87 5.01
CA LYS A 66 -13.01 5.28 5.38
C LYS A 66 -12.15 5.60 6.60
N LEU A 67 -11.64 6.83 6.66
CA LEU A 67 -10.91 7.29 7.84
C LEU A 67 -11.91 7.76 8.90
N ALA A 68 -11.72 7.28 10.13
CA ALA A 68 -12.42 7.81 11.29
C ALA A 68 -11.97 9.25 11.51
N ALA A 69 -12.92 10.18 11.68
CA ALA A 69 -12.58 11.54 11.99
C ALA A 69 -11.90 11.59 13.38
N PRO A 70 -10.75 12.25 13.52
CA PRO A 70 -10.19 12.47 14.85
C PRO A 70 -11.19 13.32 15.65
N TYR A 71 -11.53 12.89 16.87
CA TYR A 71 -12.25 13.71 17.83
C TYR A 71 -11.30 14.82 18.32
N MET A 72 -11.14 15.84 17.50
CA MET A 72 -10.24 16.95 17.72
C MET A 72 -11.04 18.24 17.73
N ALA A 73 -10.86 19.05 18.78
CA ALA A 73 -11.51 20.34 18.90
C ALA A 73 -11.02 21.27 17.75
N PRO A 74 -11.87 22.14 17.17
CA PRO A 74 -11.57 22.90 15.96
C PRO A 74 -10.25 23.73 16.03
N GLU A 75 -9.85 24.17 17.22
CA GLU A 75 -8.59 24.87 17.48
C GLU A 75 -7.34 23.97 17.30
N THR A 76 -7.50 22.66 17.41
CA THR A 76 -6.39 21.74 17.15
C THR A 76 -6.07 21.67 15.67
N PHE A 77 -6.97 22.02 14.75
CA PHE A 77 -6.69 22.08 13.30
C PHE A 77 -5.77 23.25 12.91
N ASP A 78 -5.11 23.91 13.86
CA ASP A 78 -4.12 24.93 13.58
C ASP A 78 -3.02 24.39 12.66
N ALA A 79 -3.12 24.75 11.38
CA ALA A 79 -2.16 24.44 10.33
C ALA A 79 -0.82 25.18 10.54
N LEU A 80 -0.75 26.09 11.52
CA LEU A 80 0.48 26.75 11.95
C LEU A 80 1.29 25.94 12.98
N ASN A 81 0.84 24.74 13.37
CA ASN A 81 1.65 23.84 14.19
C ASN A 81 2.79 23.25 13.34
N ARG A 82 3.84 24.06 13.12
CA ARG A 82 4.94 23.87 12.15
C ARG A 82 5.74 22.57 12.30
N THR A 83 5.51 21.79 13.35
CA THR A 83 6.24 20.56 13.66
C THR A 83 5.62 19.32 13.03
N VAL A 84 4.31 19.32 12.72
CA VAL A 84 3.61 18.17 12.13
C VAL A 84 2.95 18.64 10.83
N THR A 85 3.35 18.03 9.72
CA THR A 85 2.84 18.34 8.37
C THR A 85 2.00 17.18 7.84
N ASP A 86 1.38 17.37 6.67
CA ASP A 86 0.71 16.32 5.90
C ASP A 86 1.61 15.11 5.63
N ARG A 87 2.93 15.34 5.60
CA ARG A 87 3.96 14.30 5.46
C ARG A 87 4.01 13.32 6.63
N SER A 88 3.48 13.68 7.80
CA SER A 88 3.36 12.77 8.94
C SER A 88 2.30 11.71 8.69
N ASP A 89 1.16 12.07 8.08
CA ASP A 89 0.13 11.10 7.70
C ASP A 89 0.64 10.14 6.59
N ILE A 90 1.50 10.63 5.70
CA ILE A 90 2.15 9.78 4.67
C ILE A 90 3.08 8.73 5.31
N TYR A 91 3.82 9.10 6.36
CA TYR A 91 4.62 8.14 7.13
C TYR A 91 3.74 7.04 7.72
N SER A 92 2.65 7.42 8.39
CA SER A 92 1.68 6.47 8.93
C SER A 92 1.05 5.58 7.86
N LEU A 93 0.75 6.12 6.67
CA LEU A 93 0.26 5.32 5.55
C LEU A 93 1.30 4.27 5.09
N GLY A 94 2.59 4.64 5.05
CA GLY A 94 3.68 3.69 4.75
C GLY A 94 3.73 2.53 5.75
N VAL A 95 3.62 2.84 7.05
CA VAL A 95 3.56 1.83 8.12
C VAL A 95 2.34 0.92 7.95
N ILE A 96 1.15 1.48 7.71
CA ILE A 96 -0.08 0.69 7.50
C ILE A 96 0.05 -0.23 6.27
N LEU A 97 0.61 0.25 5.16
CA LEU A 97 0.84 -0.58 3.97
C LEU A 97 1.78 -1.75 4.26
N TRP A 98 2.85 -1.51 5.02
CA TRP A 98 3.76 -2.56 5.48
C TRP A 98 3.03 -3.56 6.39
N GLU A 99 2.27 -3.07 7.36
CA GLU A 99 1.52 -3.86 8.34
C GLU A 99 0.48 -4.78 7.67
N MET A 100 -0.22 -4.28 6.65
CA MET A 100 -1.14 -5.08 5.83
C MET A 100 -0.44 -6.18 5.02
N LEU A 101 0.79 -5.92 4.54
CA LEU A 101 1.57 -6.89 3.77
C LEU A 101 2.25 -7.94 4.64
N ALA A 102 2.77 -7.53 5.79
CA ALA A 102 3.45 -8.38 6.75
C ALA A 102 2.45 -9.22 7.57
N GLY A 103 1.27 -8.66 7.88
CA GLY A 103 0.26 -9.30 8.71
C GLY A 103 0.63 -9.37 10.20
N THR A 104 1.64 -8.60 10.63
CA THR A 104 2.13 -8.55 12.02
C THR A 104 2.23 -7.10 12.48
N ARG A 105 2.29 -6.88 13.81
CA ARG A 105 2.42 -5.53 14.36
C ARG A 105 3.82 -4.96 14.09
N PRO A 106 3.94 -3.67 13.73
CA PRO A 106 5.24 -3.05 13.55
C PRO A 106 5.97 -2.97 14.90
N TRP A 107 7.25 -3.37 14.92
CA TRP A 107 8.10 -3.41 16.13
C TRP A 107 7.51 -4.21 17.31
N GLU A 108 6.88 -5.34 17.03
CA GLU A 108 6.33 -6.22 18.06
C GLU A 108 7.39 -6.63 19.10
N GLY A 109 7.05 -6.46 20.38
CA GLY A 109 7.95 -6.75 21.51
C GLY A 109 8.94 -5.63 21.87
N GLU A 110 9.01 -4.55 21.09
CA GLU A 110 9.85 -3.38 21.41
C GLU A 110 9.10 -2.36 22.28
N THR A 111 9.84 -1.62 23.11
CA THR A 111 9.27 -0.53 23.90
C THR A 111 9.16 0.75 23.06
N MET A 112 8.18 1.61 23.35
CA MET A 112 7.99 2.88 22.63
C MET A 112 9.25 3.75 22.64
N VAL A 113 9.99 3.77 23.75
CA VAL A 113 11.25 4.52 23.89
C VAL A 113 12.31 3.97 22.93
N ARG A 114 12.44 2.66 22.82
CA ARG A 114 13.41 2.02 21.92
C ARG A 114 13.04 2.20 20.44
N ILE A 115 11.75 2.13 20.11
CA ILE A 115 11.23 2.44 18.77
C ILE A 115 11.56 3.89 18.42
N ALA A 116 11.18 4.84 19.28
CA ALA A 116 11.43 6.27 19.07
C ALA A 116 12.92 6.57 18.89
N PHE A 117 13.77 6.01 19.75
CA PHE A 117 15.22 6.15 19.63
C PHE A 117 15.74 5.60 18.29
N SER A 118 15.32 4.39 17.92
CA SER A 118 15.82 3.71 16.71
C SER A 118 15.38 4.39 15.42
N ILE A 119 14.15 4.92 15.36
CA ILE A 119 13.67 5.74 14.24
C ILE A 119 14.46 7.06 14.17
N THR A 120 14.69 7.71 15.32
CA THR A 120 15.38 9.01 15.38
C THR A 120 16.82 8.94 14.88
N ILE A 121 17.53 7.86 15.20
CA ILE A 121 18.93 7.66 14.76
C ILE A 121 19.05 6.96 13.40
N GLY A 122 17.93 6.64 12.74
CA GLY A 122 17.91 5.97 11.43
C GLY A 122 18.30 4.49 11.45
N CYS A 123 18.37 3.85 12.62
CA CYS A 123 18.77 2.45 12.78
C CYS A 123 17.59 1.46 12.68
N SER A 124 16.35 1.92 12.58
CA SER A 124 15.19 1.05 12.37
C SER A 124 14.35 1.53 11.19
N SER A 125 14.38 0.75 10.12
CA SER A 125 13.28 0.68 9.15
C SER A 125 12.54 -0.64 9.41
N LEU A 126 11.24 -0.68 9.15
CA LEU A 126 10.50 -1.92 9.23
C LEU A 126 11.03 -2.89 8.15
N PRO A 127 11.19 -4.19 8.45
CA PRO A 127 11.90 -5.10 7.57
C PRO A 127 11.07 -5.39 6.32
N LEU A 128 11.32 -4.63 5.24
CA LEU A 128 10.75 -4.90 3.92
C LEU A 128 11.32 -6.18 3.29
N ASP A 129 12.52 -6.58 3.71
CA ASP A 129 13.19 -7.79 3.25
C ASP A 129 12.58 -9.06 3.85
N ALA A 130 11.89 -8.95 4.99
CA ALA A 130 11.14 -10.06 5.56
C ALA A 130 9.86 -10.39 4.76
N ILE A 131 9.37 -9.45 3.93
CA ILE A 131 8.18 -9.68 3.11
C ILE A 131 8.58 -10.38 1.80
N PRO A 132 7.99 -11.54 1.47
CA PRO A 132 8.34 -12.27 0.26
C PRO A 132 8.21 -11.41 -1.03
N PRO A 133 9.13 -11.54 -2.01
CA PRO A 133 9.11 -10.70 -3.22
C PRO A 133 7.81 -10.78 -4.04
N HIS A 134 7.14 -11.94 -4.05
CA HIS A 134 5.85 -12.12 -4.74
C HIS A 134 4.71 -11.33 -4.08
N ARG A 135 4.85 -10.98 -2.80
CA ARG A 135 3.90 -10.19 -2.01
C ARG A 135 4.18 -8.70 -2.09
N CYS A 136 5.43 -8.32 -2.27
CA CYS A 136 5.85 -6.93 -2.36
C CYS A 136 6.68 -6.72 -3.65
N PRO A 137 6.01 -6.44 -4.77
CA PRO A 137 6.68 -6.10 -6.03
C PRO A 137 7.66 -4.93 -5.83
N PRO A 138 8.76 -4.84 -6.60
CA PRO A 138 9.78 -3.80 -6.41
C PRO A 138 9.23 -2.37 -6.38
N LYS A 139 8.23 -2.06 -7.22
CA LYS A 139 7.56 -0.75 -7.24
C LYS A 139 6.80 -0.46 -5.95
N LEU A 140 6.10 -1.46 -5.39
CA LEU A 140 5.39 -1.31 -4.11
C LEU A 140 6.37 -1.16 -2.95
N ARG A 141 7.46 -1.92 -2.96
CA ARG A 141 8.54 -1.82 -1.97
C ARG A 141 9.14 -0.42 -1.95
N ALA A 142 9.49 0.11 -3.12
CA ALA A 142 10.05 1.45 -3.26
C ALA A 142 9.07 2.54 -2.80
N LEU A 143 7.77 2.39 -3.11
CA LEU A 143 6.74 3.31 -2.66
C LEU A 143 6.62 3.31 -1.12
N ILE A 144 6.49 2.14 -0.50
CA ILE A 144 6.40 2.02 0.96
C ILE A 144 7.64 2.64 1.61
N TRP A 145 8.83 2.39 1.03
CA TRP A 145 10.06 3.00 1.49
C TRP A 145 10.03 4.53 1.42
N SER A 146 9.56 5.09 0.31
CA SER A 146 9.48 6.54 0.16
C SER A 146 8.48 7.19 1.13
N CYS A 147 7.42 6.48 1.52
CA CYS A 147 6.41 7.00 2.45
C CYS A 147 6.97 7.23 3.85
N TRP A 148 7.89 6.39 4.33
CA TRP A 148 8.46 6.48 5.68
C TRP A 148 9.87 7.06 5.73
N GLU A 149 10.29 7.78 4.68
CA GLU A 149 11.59 8.42 4.60
C GLU A 149 11.84 9.34 5.82
N SER A 150 13.07 9.34 6.35
CA SER A 150 13.41 10.09 7.57
C SER A 150 13.19 11.59 7.40
N ASP A 151 13.50 12.12 6.21
CA ASP A 151 13.21 13.50 5.84
C ASP A 151 11.77 13.63 5.33
N PRO A 152 10.89 14.37 6.04
CA PRO A 152 9.50 14.56 5.61
C PRO A 152 9.36 15.19 4.21
N ALA A 153 10.30 16.02 3.78
CA ALA A 153 10.24 16.68 2.48
C ALA A 153 10.45 15.71 1.30
N ARG A 154 11.12 14.58 1.54
CA ARG A 154 11.35 13.52 0.55
C ARG A 154 10.19 12.52 0.44
N ARG A 155 9.20 12.60 1.33
CA ARG A 155 8.00 11.76 1.27
C ARG A 155 7.07 12.23 0.14
N PRO A 156 6.43 11.31 -0.60
CA PRO A 156 5.49 11.64 -1.66
C PRO A 156 4.21 12.29 -1.10
N ALA A 157 3.51 13.08 -1.90
CA ALA A 157 2.19 13.60 -1.58
C ALA A 157 1.14 12.50 -1.67
N ALA A 158 0.03 12.65 -0.93
CA ALA A 158 -1.04 11.67 -0.95
C ALA A 158 -1.54 11.38 -2.38
N ALA A 159 -1.67 12.40 -3.23
CA ALA A 159 -2.03 12.24 -4.64
C ALA A 159 -1.01 11.42 -5.45
N GLU A 160 0.29 11.56 -5.15
CA GLU A 160 1.34 10.78 -5.79
C GLU A 160 1.29 9.31 -5.34
N VAL A 161 0.99 9.06 -4.07
CA VAL A 161 0.76 7.70 -3.54
C VAL A 161 -0.46 7.05 -4.20
N VAL A 162 -1.57 7.79 -4.37
CA VAL A 162 -2.75 7.30 -5.12
C VAL A 162 -2.36 6.86 -6.52
N LYS A 163 -1.63 7.71 -7.25
CA LYS A 163 -1.19 7.40 -8.62
C LYS A 163 -0.28 6.18 -8.65
N ALA A 164 0.69 6.10 -7.74
CA ALA A 164 1.65 5.01 -7.68
C ALA A 164 0.96 3.67 -7.37
N LEU A 165 0.05 3.63 -6.38
CA LEU A 165 -0.71 2.42 -6.05
C LEU A 165 -1.63 1.99 -7.20
N ALA A 166 -2.29 2.92 -7.87
CA ALA A 166 -3.14 2.62 -9.03
C ALA A 166 -2.34 1.97 -10.17
N LEU A 167 -1.14 2.52 -10.49
CA LEU A 167 -0.24 1.96 -11.50
C LEU A 167 0.30 0.56 -11.14
N ILE A 168 0.34 0.21 -9.86
CA ILE A 168 0.73 -1.14 -9.39
C ILE A 168 -0.47 -2.10 -9.45
N GLN A 169 -1.69 -1.60 -9.27
CA GLN A 169 -2.92 -2.38 -9.34
C GLN A 169 -3.31 -2.74 -10.78
N GLU A 170 -2.96 -1.89 -11.75
CA GLU A 170 -3.15 -2.20 -13.16
C GLU A 170 -2.41 -3.50 -13.53
N PRO A 171 -3.08 -4.48 -14.17
CA PRO A 171 -2.39 -5.64 -14.69
C PRO A 171 -1.29 -5.16 -15.64
N PRO A 172 -0.12 -5.83 -15.70
CA PRO A 172 0.89 -5.47 -16.67
C PRO A 172 0.22 -5.46 -18.04
N HIS A 173 0.17 -4.28 -18.67
CA HIS A 173 -0.29 -4.15 -20.04
C HIS A 173 0.59 -5.08 -20.87
N TYR A 174 0.09 -6.28 -21.19
CA TYR A 174 0.66 -7.06 -22.25
C TYR A 174 0.52 -6.18 -23.49
N CYS A 175 1.63 -5.71 -24.01
CA CYS A 175 1.66 -4.90 -25.21
C CYS A 175 1.14 -5.80 -26.34
N VAL A 176 -0.17 -5.79 -26.58
CA VAL A 176 -0.78 -6.35 -27.80
C VAL A 176 -0.50 -5.34 -28.93
N GLN A 177 0.77 -5.11 -29.22
CA GLN A 177 1.23 -4.42 -30.41
C GLN A 177 2.11 -5.37 -31.20
N GLN A 178 1.47 -6.37 -31.83
CA GLN A 178 1.82 -6.86 -33.16
C GLN A 178 0.79 -7.90 -33.64
N GLN A 179 -0.48 -7.51 -33.79
CA GLN A 179 -1.41 -8.28 -34.63
C GLN A 179 -2.44 -7.40 -35.34
N ASN A 180 -2.06 -6.18 -35.72
CA ASN A 180 -2.91 -5.32 -36.56
C ASN A 180 -2.17 -4.57 -37.67
N CYS A 181 -0.96 -5.01 -38.06
CA CYS A 181 -0.25 -4.48 -39.22
C CYS A 181 -0.22 -5.42 -40.45
N LEU A 182 -1.01 -6.50 -40.47
CA LEU A 182 -1.15 -7.36 -41.65
C LEU A 182 -2.62 -7.52 -42.06
N THR A 183 -3.32 -6.39 -42.23
CA THR A 183 -4.58 -6.35 -42.99
C THR A 183 -4.30 -5.92 -44.43
N HIS A 184 -3.44 -6.65 -45.14
CA HIS A 184 -3.46 -6.74 -46.61
C HIS A 184 -2.88 -8.11 -47.03
N GLY A 185 -3.76 -9.06 -47.37
CA GLY A 185 -3.43 -10.30 -48.09
C GLY A 185 -3.72 -11.59 -47.33
N TRP A 186 -4.78 -12.31 -47.72
CA TRP A 186 -5.16 -13.63 -47.21
C TRP A 186 -4.20 -14.72 -47.72
N MET A 187 -3.84 -15.70 -46.88
CA MET A 187 -3.80 -17.14 -47.23
C MET A 187 -3.96 -18.00 -45.97
N ASP A 188 -4.82 -19.02 -46.10
CA ASP A 188 -5.28 -19.94 -45.06
C ASP A 188 -4.16 -20.78 -44.42
N GLY A 189 -4.08 -20.76 -43.09
CA GLY A 189 -3.33 -21.70 -42.28
C GLY A 189 -3.91 -21.78 -40.87
N PRO A 190 -3.90 -22.96 -40.21
CA PRO A 190 -4.39 -23.07 -38.84
C PRO A 190 -3.55 -22.18 -37.90
N PRO A 191 -4.18 -21.59 -36.87
CA PRO A 191 -3.49 -20.68 -35.95
C PRO A 191 -2.29 -21.37 -35.29
N PRO A 192 -1.19 -20.66 -35.03
CA PRO A 192 -0.05 -21.24 -34.34
C PRO A 192 -0.46 -21.76 -32.94
N PRO A 193 0.07 -22.90 -32.48
CA PRO A 193 -0.26 -23.42 -31.17
C PRO A 193 0.18 -22.44 -30.07
N PRO A 194 -0.56 -22.38 -28.94
CA PRO A 194 -0.20 -21.49 -27.83
C PRO A 194 1.22 -21.78 -27.34
N PRO A 195 1.96 -20.76 -26.87
CA PRO A 195 3.29 -20.97 -26.33
C PRO A 195 3.22 -21.93 -25.12
N PRO A 196 4.17 -22.86 -24.98
CA PRO A 196 4.17 -23.79 -23.85
C PRO A 196 4.25 -23.02 -22.53
N PRO A 197 3.61 -23.51 -21.46
CA PRO A 197 3.74 -22.91 -20.14
C PRO A 197 5.22 -22.87 -19.77
N LEU A 198 5.67 -21.71 -19.27
CA LEU A 198 7.03 -21.47 -18.79
C LEU A 198 7.40 -22.53 -17.73
N GLN A 199 7.99 -23.64 -18.17
CA GLN A 199 8.69 -24.53 -17.26
C GLN A 199 9.99 -23.82 -16.88
N CYS A 200 10.09 -23.50 -15.59
CA CYS A 200 11.32 -23.09 -14.93
C CYS A 200 12.47 -24.02 -15.35
N VAL A 201 13.37 -23.52 -16.20
CA VAL A 201 14.67 -24.14 -16.42
C VAL A 201 15.45 -23.96 -15.12
N LEU A 202 15.42 -25.00 -14.28
CA LEU A 202 16.41 -25.23 -13.24
C LEU A 202 17.77 -25.36 -13.95
N LEU A 203 18.57 -24.30 -13.89
CA LEU A 203 20.01 -24.39 -14.17
C LEU A 203 20.66 -25.14 -13.01
N ILE A 204 20.76 -26.46 -13.15
CA ILE A 204 21.69 -27.28 -12.39
C ILE A 204 23.05 -27.10 -13.06
N GLY A 205 23.89 -26.26 -12.46
CA GLY A 205 25.30 -26.14 -12.85
C GLY A 205 26.05 -27.42 -12.51
N GLN A 206 26.48 -28.15 -13.53
CA GLN A 206 27.64 -29.04 -13.46
C GLN A 206 28.73 -28.47 -14.35
N LYS A 207 29.83 -28.03 -13.73
CA LYS A 207 31.22 -28.28 -14.14
C LYS A 207 32.13 -27.97 -12.96
#